data_AF-A0A497GTT5-F1
#
_entry.id   AF-A0A497GTT5-F1
#
_cell.length_a   1.000
_cell.length_b   1.000
_cell.length_c   1.000
_cell.angle_alpha   90.00
_cell.angle_beta   90.00
_cell.angle_gamma   90.00
#
_symmetry.space_group_name_H-M   'P 1'
#
loop_
_entity.id
_entity.type
_entity.pdbx_description
1 polymer ?
#
loop_
_entity_poly.entity_id
_entity_poly.type
_entity_poly.pdbx_seq_one_letter_code
_entity_poly.pdbx_strand_id
1 'polypeptide(L)'
;MKCAICNREDARHICLRCRRDVCDGCYDETLMLCRDCISFKVALEEDVRRRLDYFRRLALNIRDHARASPTCARCPILREMCLTLVKWIKDYDQLVRRELLVDVEKDLKQVKTLVYRVAAEALIRQGLSLKLNDKLK
;
A
#
# COMPACT_ATOMS: atom_id res chain seq x y z
N MET A 1 -28.45 1.13 -25.53
CA MET A 1 -28.44 1.01 -24.05
C MET A 1 -27.99 2.33 -23.46
N LYS A 2 -28.55 2.80 -22.34
CA LYS A 2 -28.14 4.07 -21.71
C LYS A 2 -26.88 3.90 -20.87
N CYS A 3 -26.08 4.96 -20.77
CA CYS A 3 -24.89 5.01 -19.95
C CYS A 3 -25.21 4.73 -18.48
N ALA A 4 -24.56 3.72 -17.89
CA ALA A 4 -24.76 3.30 -16.50
C ALA A 4 -24.29 4.31 -15.44
N ILE A 5 -23.64 5.40 -15.87
CA ILE A 5 -23.05 6.42 -15.00
C ILE A 5 -23.92 7.68 -14.95
N CYS A 6 -24.29 8.21 -16.12
CA CYS A 6 -25.06 9.46 -16.20
C CYS A 6 -26.55 9.24 -16.53
N ASN A 7 -26.92 8.08 -17.08
CA ASN A 7 -28.27 7.74 -17.53
C ASN A 7 -28.89 8.72 -18.55
N ARG A 8 -28.06 9.50 -19.26
CA ARG A 8 -28.50 10.52 -20.24
C ARG A 8 -28.18 10.08 -21.67
N GLU A 9 -26.89 9.90 -21.93
CA GLU A 9 -26.35 9.53 -23.24
C GLU A 9 -26.41 8.02 -23.48
N ASP A 10 -26.33 7.62 -24.75
CA ASP A 10 -26.19 6.22 -25.14
C ASP A 10 -24.77 5.73 -24.85
N ALA A 11 -24.68 4.50 -24.34
CA ALA A 11 -23.40 3.87 -24.06
C ALA A 11 -22.69 3.45 -25.35
N ARG A 12 -21.37 3.65 -25.37
CA ARG A 12 -20.49 3.37 -26.52
C ARG A 12 -19.23 2.58 -26.15
N HIS A 13 -18.90 2.54 -24.85
CA HIS A 13 -17.72 1.86 -24.32
C HIS A 13 -18.08 0.92 -23.18
N ILE A 14 -17.22 -0.06 -22.91
CA ILE A 14 -17.31 -0.95 -21.76
C ILE A 14 -16.12 -0.69 -20.85
N CYS A 15 -16.37 -0.32 -19.59
CA CYS A 15 -15.29 -0.11 -18.62
C CYS A 15 -14.52 -1.42 -18.36
N LEU A 16 -13.19 -1.40 -18.53
CA LEU A 16 -12.36 -2.60 -18.37
C LEU A 16 -12.42 -3.19 -16.95
N ARG A 17 -12.60 -2.34 -15.93
CA ARG A 17 -12.63 -2.72 -14.52
C ARG A 17 -13.99 -3.24 -14.06
N CYS A 18 -15.04 -2.43 -14.19
CA CYS A 18 -16.37 -2.75 -13.64
C CYS A 18 -17.36 -3.30 -14.68
N ARG A 19 -16.96 -3.40 -15.95
CA ARG A 19 -17.76 -3.95 -17.06
C ARG A 19 -19.09 -3.23 -17.35
N ARG A 20 -19.30 -2.04 -16.78
CA ARG A 20 -20.47 -1.20 -17.08
C ARG A 20 -20.35 -0.56 -18.46
N ASP A 21 -21.49 -0.47 -19.16
CA ASP A 21 -21.65 0.25 -20.41
C ASP A 21 -21.72 1.78 -20.15
N VAL A 22 -20.85 2.55 -20.79
CA VAL A 22 -20.66 3.97 -20.53
C VAL A 22 -20.56 4.80 -21.82
N CYS A 23 -21.00 6.06 -21.76
CA CYS A 23 -20.87 7.01 -22.88
C CYS A 23 -19.48 7.65 -22.92
N ASP A 24 -19.15 8.30 -24.04
CA ASP A 24 -17.87 8.99 -24.27
C ASP A 24 -17.52 9.95 -23.13
N GLY A 25 -18.48 10.76 -22.66
CA GLY A 25 -18.24 11.74 -21.59
C GLY A 25 -18.05 11.16 -20.18
N CYS A 26 -18.30 9.85 -20.00
CA CYS A 26 -18.08 9.15 -18.72
C CYS A 26 -16.93 8.14 -18.81
N TYR A 27 -16.23 8.08 -19.94
CA TYR A 27 -15.18 7.11 -20.23
C TYR A 27 -13.87 7.82 -20.53
N ASP A 28 -12.78 7.31 -19.98
CA ASP A 28 -11.43 7.73 -20.33
C ASP A 28 -10.82 6.70 -21.28
N GLU A 29 -10.55 7.10 -22.52
CA GLU A 29 -10.00 6.21 -23.55
C GLU A 29 -8.56 5.79 -23.26
N THR A 30 -7.78 6.66 -22.61
CA THR A 30 -6.36 6.39 -22.29
C THR A 30 -6.25 5.30 -21.25
N LEU A 31 -7.10 5.37 -20.21
CA LEU A 31 -7.13 4.41 -19.11
C LEU A 31 -8.07 3.23 -19.36
N MET A 32 -8.96 3.34 -20.35
CA MET A 32 -10.06 2.40 -20.61
C MET A 32 -10.99 2.18 -19.41
N LEU A 33 -11.24 3.23 -18.64
CA LEU A 33 -12.00 3.19 -17.40
C LEU A 33 -13.16 4.19 -17.41
N CYS A 34 -14.26 3.85 -16.74
CA CYS A 34 -15.29 4.83 -16.44
C CYS A 34 -14.83 5.78 -15.32
N ARG A 35 -15.37 7.01 -15.30
CA ARG A 35 -15.04 8.04 -14.31
C ARG A 35 -15.10 7.56 -12.85
N ASP A 36 -16.09 6.75 -12.46
CA ASP A 36 -16.19 6.24 -11.08
C ASP A 36 -14.99 5.35 -10.70
N CYS A 37 -14.51 4.53 -11.64
CA CYS A 37 -13.35 3.66 -11.42
C CYS A 37 -12.06 4.46 -11.33
N ILE A 38 -11.96 5.58 -12.05
CA ILE A 38 -10.86 6.53 -11.95
C ILE A 38 -10.89 7.21 -10.58
N SER A 39 -12.04 7.75 -10.17
CA SER A 39 -12.22 8.38 -8.86
C SER A 39 -11.88 7.41 -7.72
N PHE A 40 -12.32 6.14 -7.83
CA PHE A 40 -11.95 5.10 -6.87
C PHE A 40 -10.43 4.87 -6.83
N LYS A 41 -9.77 4.79 -7.99
CA LYS A 41 -8.32 4.58 -8.05
C LYS A 41 -7.56 5.72 -7.38
N VAL A 42 -7.93 6.97 -7.65
CA VAL A 42 -7.33 8.15 -7.02
C VAL A 42 -7.51 8.12 -5.50
N ALA A 43 -8.74 7.86 -5.02
CA ALA A 43 -9.01 7.76 -3.59
C ALA A 43 -8.22 6.62 -2.91
N LEU A 44 -8.07 5.49 -3.60
CA LEU A 44 -7.27 4.36 -3.11
C LEU A 44 -5.78 4.73 -3.01
N GLU A 45 -5.23 5.45 -3.99
CA GLU A 45 -3.84 5.92 -3.95
C GLU A 45 -3.59 6.85 -2.77
N GLU A 46 -4.50 7.80 -2.53
CA GLU A 46 -4.42 8.70 -1.38
C GLU A 46 -4.49 7.94 -0.04
N ASP A 47 -5.34 6.92 0.06
CA ASP A 47 -5.39 6.06 1.25
C ASP A 47 -4.09 5.29 1.46
N VAL A 48 -3.52 4.73 0.39
CA VAL A 48 -2.22 4.06 0.44
C VAL A 48 -1.14 5.03 0.89
N ARG A 49 -1.07 6.25 0.35
CA ARG A 49 -0.09 7.26 0.82
C ARG A 49 -0.21 7.54 2.31
N ARG A 50 -1.44 7.77 2.81
CA ARG A 50 -1.71 7.99 4.24
C ARG A 50 -1.27 6.80 5.09
N ARG A 51 -1.51 5.57 4.63
CA ARG A 51 -1.08 4.37 5.34
C ARG A 51 0.44 4.21 5.34
N LEU A 52 1.10 4.46 4.22
CA LEU A 52 2.56 4.40 4.12
C LEU A 52 3.25 5.39 5.06
N ASP A 53 2.69 6.60 5.20
CA ASP A 53 3.16 7.58 6.18
C ASP A 53 2.97 7.08 7.62
N TYR A 54 1.82 6.48 7.93
CA TYR A 54 1.60 5.84 9.23
C TYR A 54 2.62 4.72 9.50
N PHE A 55 2.90 3.85 8.53
CA PHE A 55 3.91 2.79 8.67
C PHE A 55 5.31 3.34 8.89
N ARG A 56 5.68 4.42 8.18
CA ARG A 56 6.94 5.13 8.39
C ARG A 56 7.04 5.63 9.83
N ARG A 57 6.03 6.36 10.32
CA ARG A 57 6.01 6.87 11.70
C ARG A 57 6.08 5.75 12.74
N LEU A 58 5.34 4.67 12.54
CA LEU A 58 5.37 3.51 13.43
C LEU A 58 6.75 2.85 13.46
N ALA A 59 7.40 2.68 12.30
CA ALA A 59 8.77 2.14 12.24
C ALA A 59 9.77 3.02 13.01
N LEU A 60 9.66 4.34 12.88
CA LEU A 60 10.53 5.27 13.61
C LEU A 60 10.29 5.16 15.13
N ASN A 61 9.03 5.13 15.58
CA ASN A 61 8.70 4.97 16.99
C ASN A 61 9.24 3.65 17.57
N ILE A 62 9.08 2.53 16.86
CA ILE A 62 9.65 1.23 17.24
C ILE A 62 11.16 1.36 17.43
N ARG A 63 11.86 1.94 16.45
CA ARG A 63 13.31 2.11 16.50
C ARG A 63 13.73 2.97 17.70
N ASP A 64 13.05 4.06 17.94
CA ASP A 64 13.41 5.02 18.97
C ASP A 64 13.16 4.42 20.37
N HIS A 65 12.06 3.68 20.57
CA HIS A 65 11.83 2.92 21.80
C HIS A 65 12.84 1.78 22.01
N ALA A 66 13.19 1.04 20.96
CA ALA A 66 14.21 -0.01 21.04
C ALA A 66 15.61 0.54 21.35
N ARG A 67 15.88 1.82 21.06
CA ARG A 67 17.13 2.50 21.40
C ARG A 67 17.12 3.11 22.80
N ALA A 68 15.98 3.65 23.23
CA ALA A 68 15.85 4.33 24.50
C ALA A 68 15.90 3.39 25.71
N SER A 69 15.47 2.13 25.57
CA SER A 69 15.42 1.19 26.68
C SER A 69 15.87 -0.23 26.32
N PRO A 70 16.81 -0.83 27.08
CA PRO A 70 17.16 -2.24 26.94
C PRO A 70 15.97 -3.20 27.18
N THR A 71 15.01 -2.83 28.03
CA THR A 71 13.82 -3.66 28.27
C THR A 71 12.90 -3.67 27.04
N CYS A 72 12.69 -2.50 26.41
CA CYS A 72 11.93 -2.40 25.15
C CYS A 72 12.62 -3.14 24.01
N ALA A 73 13.96 -3.07 23.92
CA ALA A 73 14.72 -3.79 22.89
C ALA A 73 14.47 -5.31 22.92
N ARG A 74 14.12 -5.87 24.09
CA ARG A 74 13.81 -7.28 24.30
C ARG A 74 12.33 -7.59 24.50
N CYS A 75 11.44 -6.59 24.39
CA CYS A 75 10.05 -6.82 24.76
C CYS A 75 9.29 -7.59 23.66
N PRO A 76 8.46 -8.58 24.03
CA PRO A 76 7.62 -9.30 23.07
C PRO A 76 6.64 -8.40 22.32
N ILE A 77 6.18 -7.31 22.95
CA ILE A 77 5.27 -6.35 22.31
C ILE A 77 5.94 -5.71 21.09
N LEU A 78 7.19 -5.25 21.23
CA LEU A 78 7.93 -4.63 20.15
C LEU A 78 8.23 -5.63 19.03
N ARG A 79 8.48 -6.90 19.38
CA ARG A 79 8.60 -8.00 18.40
C ARG A 79 7.33 -8.15 17.57
N GLU A 80 6.17 -8.28 18.22
CA GLU A 80 4.90 -8.42 17.53
C GLU A 80 4.56 -7.20 16.67
N MET A 81 4.89 -6.00 17.14
CA MET A 81 4.76 -4.77 16.35
C MET A 81 5.64 -4.81 15.10
N CYS A 82 6.90 -5.23 15.20
CA CYS A 82 7.79 -5.40 14.05
C CYS A 82 7.24 -6.41 13.04
N LEU A 83 6.82 -7.58 13.50
CA LEU A 83 6.29 -8.63 12.63
C LEU A 83 4.98 -8.20 11.94
N THR A 84 4.10 -7.53 12.68
CA THR A 84 2.86 -6.96 12.14
C THR A 84 3.16 -5.91 11.08
N LEU A 85 4.12 -5.02 11.32
CA LEU A 85 4.50 -3.98 10.37
C LEU A 85 5.12 -4.57 9.08
N VAL A 86 5.93 -5.63 9.22
CA VAL A 86 6.49 -6.37 8.07
C VAL A 86 5.38 -7.09 7.29
N LYS A 87 4.36 -7.63 7.96
CA LYS A 87 3.20 -8.23 7.29
C LYS A 87 2.43 -7.16 6.51
N TRP A 88 2.06 -6.06 7.16
CA TRP A 88 1.31 -4.99 6.52
C TRP A 88 2.03 -4.40 5.30
N ILE A 89 3.34 -4.21 5.36
CA ILE A 89 4.07 -3.67 4.20
C ILE A 89 4.10 -4.65 3.02
N LYS A 90 4.08 -5.97 3.27
CA LYS A 90 3.94 -6.99 2.22
C LYS A 90 2.54 -6.98 1.61
N ASP A 91 1.51 -6.87 2.44
CA ASP A 91 0.11 -6.82 2.00
C ASP A 91 -0.13 -5.57 1.12
N TYR A 92 0.45 -4.42 1.49
CA TYR A 92 0.37 -3.20 0.70
C TYR A 92 1.22 -3.26 -0.58
N ASP A 93 2.37 -3.94 -0.60
CA ASP A 93 3.14 -4.19 -1.84
C ASP A 93 2.33 -5.04 -2.83
N GLN A 94 1.58 -6.04 -2.36
CA GLN A 94 0.67 -6.80 -3.20
C GLN A 94 -0.51 -5.96 -3.72
N LEU A 95 -1.10 -5.12 -2.86
CA LEU A 95 -2.19 -4.21 -3.24
C LEU A 95 -1.76 -3.24 -4.34
N VAL A 96 -0.63 -2.55 -4.15
CA VAL A 96 -0.09 -1.57 -5.11
C VAL A 96 0.14 -2.20 -6.47
N ARG A 97 0.72 -3.41 -6.51
CA ARG A 97 0.95 -4.15 -7.75
C ARG A 97 -0.35 -4.58 -8.42
N ARG A 98 -1.30 -5.12 -7.65
CA ARG A 98 -2.58 -5.61 -8.18
C ARG A 98 -3.42 -4.50 -8.78
N GLU A 99 -3.44 -3.33 -8.14
CA GLU A 99 -4.25 -2.19 -8.54
C GLU A 99 -3.50 -1.22 -9.48
N LEU A 100 -2.22 -1.51 -9.79
CA LEU A 100 -1.32 -0.72 -10.63
C LEU A 100 -1.23 0.74 -10.16
N LEU A 101 -0.97 0.93 -8.87
CA LEU A 101 -0.89 2.24 -8.22
C LEU A 101 0.53 2.83 -8.38
N VAL A 102 0.84 3.30 -9.58
CA VAL A 102 2.21 3.69 -9.97
C VAL A 102 2.75 4.84 -9.11
N ASP A 103 1.89 5.79 -8.76
CA ASP A 103 2.29 7.01 -8.04
C ASP A 103 2.79 6.77 -6.62
N VAL A 104 2.50 5.62 -6.03
CA VAL A 104 2.89 5.28 -4.65
C VAL A 104 4.01 4.25 -4.56
N GLU A 105 4.49 3.72 -5.69
CA GLU A 105 5.53 2.67 -5.71
C GLU A 105 6.84 3.14 -5.08
N LYS A 106 7.24 4.39 -5.36
CA LYS A 106 8.46 4.98 -4.81
C LYS A 106 8.38 5.10 -3.29
N ASP A 107 7.27 5.60 -2.77
CA ASP A 107 7.03 5.75 -1.35
C ASP A 107 6.99 4.40 -0.65
N LEU A 108 6.30 3.43 -1.25
CA LEU A 108 6.25 2.05 -0.78
C LEU A 108 7.66 1.46 -0.68
N LYS A 109 8.51 1.61 -1.70
CA LYS A 109 9.88 1.08 -1.69
C LYS A 109 10.71 1.67 -0.55
N GLN A 110 10.60 2.98 -0.33
CA GLN A 110 11.30 3.67 0.77
C GLN A 110 10.83 3.18 2.14
N VAL A 111 9.51 3.13 2.35
CA VAL A 111 8.91 2.70 3.62
C VAL A 111 9.23 1.23 3.88
N LYS A 112 9.13 0.37 2.86
CA LYS A 112 9.50 -1.04 2.91
C LYS A 112 10.94 -1.23 3.38
N THR A 113 11.87 -0.49 2.79
CA THR A 113 13.29 -0.54 3.19
C THR A 113 13.48 -0.16 4.66
N LEU A 114 12.82 0.92 5.12
CA LEU A 114 12.87 1.36 6.51
C LEU A 114 12.28 0.30 7.45
N VAL A 115 11.08 -0.22 7.16
CA VAL A 115 10.38 -1.22 7.97
C VAL A 115 11.25 -2.47 8.13
N TYR A 116 11.80 -3.01 7.04
CA TYR A 116 12.64 -4.19 7.11
C TYR A 116 13.92 -3.95 7.90
N ARG A 117 14.55 -2.78 7.76
CA ARG A 117 15.74 -2.42 8.53
C ARG A 117 15.43 -2.37 10.03
N VAL A 118 14.39 -1.64 10.43
CA VAL A 118 14.00 -1.51 11.84
C VAL A 118 13.63 -2.87 12.43
N ALA A 119 12.83 -3.65 11.71
CA ALA A 119 12.42 -4.98 12.17
C ALA A 119 13.62 -5.92 12.31
N ALA A 120 14.55 -5.93 11.35
CA ALA A 120 15.75 -6.75 11.44
C ALA A 120 16.62 -6.35 12.63
N GLU A 121 16.90 -5.05 12.81
CA GLU A 121 17.66 -4.55 13.96
C GLU A 121 17.03 -4.94 15.30
N ALA A 122 15.70 -4.79 15.42
CA ALA A 122 14.97 -5.15 16.63
C ALA A 122 15.01 -6.65 16.91
N LEU A 123 14.80 -7.50 15.89
CA LEU A 123 14.74 -8.95 16.05
C LEU A 123 16.11 -9.58 16.33
N ILE A 124 17.18 -9.07 15.69
CA ILE A 124 18.55 -9.53 15.95
C ILE A 124 18.93 -9.32 17.42
N ARG A 125 18.54 -8.18 18.01
CA ARG A 125 18.76 -7.90 19.45
C ARG A 125 18.02 -8.88 20.37
N GLN A 126 17.02 -9.57 19.85
CA GLN A 126 16.23 -10.58 20.56
C GLN A 126 16.66 -12.01 20.22
N GLY A 127 17.74 -12.21 19.48
CA GLY A 127 18.22 -13.53 19.05
C GLY A 127 17.38 -14.16 17.94
N LEU A 128 16.60 -13.36 17.20
CA LEU A 128 15.75 -13.81 16.09
C LEU A 128 16.27 -13.28 14.75
N SER A 129 15.97 -13.99 13.67
CA SER A 129 16.28 -13.56 12.30
C SER A 129 15.01 -13.48 11.45
N LEU A 130 14.95 -12.46 10.59
CA LEU A 130 13.98 -12.40 9.50
C LEU A 130 14.58 -13.11 8.30
N LYS A 131 13.90 -14.15 7.79
CA LYS A 131 14.15 -14.64 6.43
C LYS A 131 13.61 -13.59 5.46
N LEU A 132 14.49 -12.67 5.05
CA LEU A 132 14.22 -11.75 3.95
C LEU A 132 14.24 -12.57 2.66
N ASN A 133 13.08 -12.82 2.05
CA ASN A 133 13.08 -13.37 0.69
C ASN A 133 13.76 -12.36 -0.24
N ASP A 134 14.72 -12.82 -1.05
CA ASP A 134 15.72 -12.10 -1.85
C ASP A 134 15.20 -11.04 -2.87
N LYS A 135 13.94 -10.60 -2.79
CA LYS A 135 13.32 -9.63 -3.70
C LYS A 135 13.50 -8.17 -3.27
N LEU A 136 14.57 -7.85 -2.52
CA LEU A 136 14.92 -6.48 -2.10
C LEU A 136 16.06 -5.86 -2.94
N LYS A 137 16.54 -6.55 -3.98
CA LYS A 137 17.42 -5.97 -5.01
C LYS A 137 16.61 -5.17 -6.01
#